data_AF-A0A814STQ5-F1
#
_entry.id   AF-A0A814STQ5-F1
#
_cell.length_a   1.000
_cell.length_b   1.000
_cell.length_c   1.000
_cell.angle_alpha   90.00
_cell.angle_beta   90.00
_cell.angle_gamma   90.00
#
_symmetry.space_group_name_H-M   'P 1'
#
loop_
_entity.id
_entity.type
_entity.pdbx_description
1 polymer ?
#
loop_
_entity_poly.entity_id
_entity_poly.type
_entity_poly.pdbx_seq_one_letter_code
_entity_poly.pdbx_strand_id
1 'polypeptide(L)'
;MVSLDRVADLASITTEKELENDEELLQPLDRTIHDYAYWEQQIDAVLALLCSKNIMNTAILRKGIESIDKAVYNKLSYYERWAISITTHCLESGVLSQDDLNKKYGPPLHSTDEQLFQVGDKVRVHHENYATRWVKPHLRTPGYLYGKTGIIERFCGFYGNPEYLAYESTDTIHQQPLYRVRFNQKDIWNHYQGNVDDTIDVEIYQHWLMPASQPSSSTEEDEDEDHHHHHSDQEHKHHDHKHEHTHHDHKHEHTHHDHKHEHTHHDHKHEHTHHDHDHDHVHEARAVIEQTAVNREGTPLPVQHLAESLVSALIDKNIINSEELRKKIETRQMAGIEQRGANIVVEAWLNPEFKERLLNAGTSTIIEFLKLDKVDNDLVVVENTDKIHNLIVCTLCSCYPRQLLGIPPGWYKSRSFRIRAPRNPRSVLKEFGTILPKDMKIQVHDSTADLRYLVIPRRPAITQNWSREQLLQIVTRDSMIGVCDITV
;
A
#
# COMPACT_ATOMS: atom_id res chain seq x y z
N MET A 1 -37.04 -1.01 -21.27
CA MET A 1 -37.34 -2.39 -20.84
C MET A 1 -36.32 -3.31 -21.47
N VAL A 2 -35.30 -3.71 -20.71
CA VAL A 2 -34.29 -4.70 -21.13
C VAL A 2 -34.63 -5.99 -20.39
N SER A 3 -34.72 -7.10 -21.13
CA SER A 3 -35.33 -8.38 -20.72
C SER A 3 -34.66 -9.01 -19.49
N LEU A 4 -35.49 -9.64 -18.65
CA LEU A 4 -35.17 -10.31 -17.39
C LEU A 4 -34.40 -11.65 -17.54
N ASP A 5 -33.94 -12.01 -18.73
CA ASP A 5 -33.43 -13.36 -19.02
C ASP A 5 -31.91 -13.54 -18.93
N ARG A 6 -31.15 -12.52 -18.46
CA ARG A 6 -29.68 -12.63 -18.32
C ARG A 6 -29.18 -12.98 -16.92
N VAL A 7 -30.07 -13.21 -15.96
CA VAL A 7 -29.69 -13.51 -14.55
C VAL A 7 -29.55 -15.02 -14.29
N ALA A 8 -30.05 -15.89 -15.18
CA ALA A 8 -30.02 -17.33 -14.97
C ALA A 8 -28.74 -18.03 -15.47
N ASP A 9 -28.00 -17.45 -16.42
CA ASP A 9 -26.86 -18.10 -17.09
C ASP A 9 -25.48 -17.82 -16.49
N LEU A 10 -25.39 -17.00 -15.43
CA LEU A 10 -24.14 -16.78 -14.67
C LEU A 10 -24.03 -17.64 -13.41
N ALA A 11 -25.05 -18.46 -13.11
CA ALA A 11 -25.07 -19.33 -11.93
C ALA A 11 -24.53 -20.75 -12.20
N SER A 12 -24.05 -21.05 -13.42
CA SER A 12 -23.72 -22.41 -13.86
C SER A 12 -22.28 -22.61 -14.39
N ILE A 13 -21.38 -21.63 -14.18
CA ILE A 13 -19.94 -21.77 -14.50
C ILE A 13 -19.09 -21.52 -13.23
N THR A 14 -19.43 -22.20 -12.15
CA THR A 14 -18.50 -22.50 -11.07
C THR A 14 -18.43 -24.01 -10.95
N THR A 15 -17.60 -24.62 -11.79
CA THR A 15 -17.25 -26.03 -11.65
C THR A 15 -16.67 -26.25 -10.26
N GLU A 16 -17.12 -27.30 -9.57
CA GLU A 16 -16.71 -27.72 -8.21
C GLU A 16 -15.17 -27.75 -7.99
N LYS A 17 -14.37 -27.78 -9.06
CA LYS A 17 -12.89 -27.70 -9.03
C LYS A 17 -12.28 -26.41 -8.48
N GLU A 18 -12.92 -25.24 -8.55
CA GLU A 18 -12.34 -24.01 -7.94
C GLU A 18 -12.46 -23.99 -6.40
N LEU A 19 -13.22 -24.91 -5.80
CA LEU A 19 -13.41 -25.04 -4.35
C LEU A 19 -12.41 -26.03 -3.70
N GLU A 20 -11.53 -26.68 -4.47
CA GLU A 20 -10.66 -27.76 -3.98
C GLU A 20 -9.28 -27.31 -3.44
N ASN A 21 -8.86 -26.05 -3.62
CA ASN A 21 -7.63 -25.53 -3.00
C ASN A 21 -7.85 -25.05 -1.55
N ASP A 22 -8.47 -25.88 -0.72
CA ASP A 22 -8.68 -25.61 0.71
C ASP A 22 -7.35 -25.59 1.51
N GLU A 23 -6.26 -26.15 0.99
CA GLU A 23 -4.96 -26.18 1.67
C GLU A 23 -4.37 -24.79 1.96
N GLU A 24 -4.52 -23.83 1.06
CA GLU A 24 -4.04 -22.45 1.25
C GLU A 24 -4.91 -21.69 2.29
N LEU A 25 -6.21 -22.00 2.35
CA LEU A 25 -7.12 -21.45 3.37
C LEU A 25 -6.85 -22.03 4.76
N LEU A 26 -6.40 -23.29 4.83
CA LEU A 26 -6.11 -24.01 6.07
C LEU A 26 -4.74 -23.69 6.67
N GLN A 27 -3.92 -22.85 6.03
CA GLN A 27 -2.68 -22.40 6.64
C GLN A 27 -2.92 -21.64 7.95
N PRO A 28 -2.01 -21.74 8.93
CA PRO A 28 -2.11 -21.00 10.18
C PRO A 28 -2.26 -19.50 9.92
N LEU A 29 -3.13 -18.83 10.69
CA LEU A 29 -3.26 -17.39 10.57
C LEU A 29 -1.95 -16.70 10.96
N ASP A 30 -1.41 -15.89 10.06
CA ASP A 30 -0.29 -15.01 10.35
C ASP A 30 -0.74 -13.91 11.31
N ARG A 31 -0.19 -13.94 12.54
CA ARG A 31 -0.50 -13.02 13.64
C ARG A 31 0.59 -11.98 13.88
N THR A 32 1.59 -11.90 12.99
CA THR A 32 2.64 -10.89 13.09
C THR A 32 2.04 -9.50 13.14
N ILE A 33 2.63 -8.64 13.98
CA ILE A 33 2.21 -7.23 14.06
C ILE A 33 2.75 -6.57 12.80
N HIS A 34 1.84 -6.17 11.92
CA HIS A 34 2.17 -5.44 10.72
C HIS A 34 2.32 -3.95 11.05
N ASP A 35 3.52 -3.41 10.81
CA ASP A 35 3.80 -1.99 10.97
C ASP A 35 3.39 -1.26 9.69
N TYR A 36 2.41 -0.37 9.80
CA TYR A 36 1.80 0.26 8.62
C TYR A 36 2.74 1.28 7.99
N ALA A 37 2.99 1.15 6.69
CA ALA A 37 3.70 2.18 5.94
C ALA A 37 2.89 3.49 5.97
N TYR A 38 3.58 4.63 5.92
CA TYR A 38 2.93 5.93 6.06
C TYR A 38 1.81 6.15 5.02
N TRP A 39 2.02 5.74 3.77
CA TRP A 39 1.04 5.85 2.70
C TRP A 39 -0.24 5.01 2.96
N GLU A 40 -0.12 3.86 3.61
CA GLU A 40 -1.26 3.02 3.98
C GLU A 40 -2.14 3.72 5.03
N GLN A 41 -1.49 4.38 5.99
CA GLN A 41 -2.17 5.19 7.00
C GLN A 41 -2.85 6.41 6.35
N GLN A 42 -2.22 7.03 5.35
CA GLN A 42 -2.83 8.09 4.56
C GLN A 42 -4.08 7.61 3.84
N ILE A 43 -4.05 6.45 3.16
CA ILE A 43 -5.23 5.91 2.46
C ILE A 43 -6.39 5.62 3.43
N ASP A 44 -6.10 5.07 4.60
CA ASP A 44 -7.09 4.87 5.65
C ASP A 44 -7.76 6.18 6.07
N ALA A 45 -6.94 7.20 6.32
CA ALA A 45 -7.39 8.52 6.74
C ALA A 45 -8.15 9.26 5.63
N VAL A 46 -7.69 9.16 4.37
CA VAL A 46 -8.37 9.71 3.19
C VAL A 46 -9.77 9.13 3.08
N LEU A 47 -9.93 7.80 3.15
CA LEU A 47 -11.25 7.18 3.11
C LEU A 47 -12.16 7.75 4.21
N ALA A 48 -11.67 7.85 5.45
CA ALA A 48 -12.45 8.36 6.57
C ALA A 48 -12.87 9.83 6.36
N LEU A 49 -12.01 10.66 5.80
CA LEU A 49 -12.31 12.06 5.49
C LEU A 49 -13.33 12.17 4.35
N LEU A 50 -13.16 11.42 3.27
CA LEU A 50 -14.10 11.42 2.15
C LEU A 50 -15.48 10.90 2.57
N CYS A 51 -15.54 9.91 3.47
CA CYS A 51 -16.79 9.49 4.10
C CYS A 51 -17.44 10.62 4.90
N SER A 52 -16.66 11.36 5.71
CA SER A 52 -17.20 12.48 6.50
C SER A 52 -17.74 13.64 5.66
N LYS A 53 -17.31 13.73 4.39
CA LYS A 53 -17.73 14.74 3.41
C LYS A 53 -18.78 14.20 2.43
N ASN A 54 -19.31 13.00 2.64
CA ASN A 54 -20.28 12.31 1.78
C ASN A 54 -19.81 12.08 0.33
N ILE A 55 -18.51 12.07 0.09
CA ILE A 55 -17.91 11.77 -1.22
C ILE A 55 -17.75 10.27 -1.41
N MET A 56 -17.38 9.56 -0.34
CA MET A 56 -17.24 8.11 -0.28
C MET A 56 -18.20 7.53 0.74
N ASN A 57 -18.46 6.23 0.64
CA ASN A 57 -18.99 5.41 1.72
C ASN A 57 -18.52 3.97 1.54
N THR A 58 -18.83 3.09 2.50
CA THR A 58 -18.41 1.68 2.46
C THR A 58 -18.93 0.93 1.23
N ALA A 59 -20.14 1.26 0.75
CA ALA A 59 -20.72 0.60 -0.42
C ALA A 59 -19.98 0.98 -1.71
N ILE A 60 -19.60 2.26 -1.86
CA ILE A 60 -18.79 2.76 -2.98
C ILE A 60 -17.41 2.11 -2.99
N LEU A 61 -16.73 2.10 -1.83
CA LEU A 61 -15.42 1.46 -1.70
C LEU A 61 -15.49 -0.03 -2.09
N ARG A 62 -16.54 -0.71 -1.65
CA ARG A 62 -16.70 -2.13 -1.94
C ARG A 62 -16.99 -2.39 -3.42
N LYS A 63 -17.88 -1.60 -4.03
CA LYS A 63 -18.16 -1.66 -5.47
C LYS A 63 -16.86 -1.53 -6.27
N GLY A 64 -16.01 -0.56 -5.93
CA GLY A 64 -14.74 -0.35 -6.64
C GLY A 64 -13.72 -1.48 -6.44
N ILE A 65 -13.67 -2.09 -5.26
CA ILE A 65 -12.83 -3.28 -5.01
C ILE A 65 -13.36 -4.50 -5.79
N GLU A 66 -14.68 -4.69 -5.85
CA GLU A 66 -15.33 -5.80 -6.57
C GLU A 66 -15.20 -5.68 -8.09
N SER A 67 -14.98 -4.47 -8.61
CA SER A 67 -14.74 -4.24 -10.05
C SER A 67 -13.29 -4.49 -10.49
N ILE A 68 -12.36 -4.77 -9.56
CA ILE A 68 -10.97 -5.09 -9.90
C ILE A 68 -10.93 -6.48 -10.53
N ASP A 69 -10.23 -6.61 -11.66
CA ASP A 69 -10.00 -7.90 -12.32
C ASP A 69 -9.40 -8.94 -11.35
N LYS A 70 -9.85 -10.21 -11.44
CA LYS A 70 -9.48 -11.28 -10.50
C LYS A 70 -7.96 -11.51 -10.45
N ALA A 71 -7.26 -11.43 -11.59
CA ALA A 71 -5.82 -11.65 -11.64
C ALA A 71 -5.04 -10.50 -10.99
N VAL A 72 -5.54 -9.26 -11.15
CA VAL A 72 -4.96 -8.07 -10.51
C VAL A 72 -5.27 -8.07 -9.01
N TYR A 73 -6.51 -8.33 -8.63
CA TYR A 73 -6.96 -8.38 -7.23
C TYR A 73 -6.06 -9.27 -6.35
N ASN A 74 -5.68 -10.44 -6.86
CA ASN A 74 -4.87 -11.42 -6.14
C ASN A 74 -3.43 -10.96 -5.91
N LYS A 75 -2.90 -10.04 -6.74
CA LYS A 75 -1.54 -9.50 -6.62
C LYS A 75 -1.47 -8.26 -5.73
N LEU A 76 -2.60 -7.60 -5.48
CA LEU A 76 -2.66 -6.35 -4.72
C LEU A 76 -2.72 -6.60 -3.20
N SER A 77 -1.96 -5.81 -2.47
CA SER A 77 -2.06 -5.61 -1.04
C SER A 77 -3.40 -4.99 -0.63
N TYR A 78 -3.70 -5.03 0.66
CA TYR A 78 -4.98 -4.56 1.19
C TYR A 78 -5.25 -3.07 0.90
N TYR A 79 -4.29 -2.20 1.23
CA TYR A 79 -4.43 -0.76 1.04
C TYR A 79 -4.25 -0.34 -0.41
N GLU A 80 -3.61 -1.18 -1.23
CA GLU A 80 -3.54 -0.96 -2.67
C GLU A 80 -4.93 -1.05 -3.33
N ARG A 81 -5.74 -2.04 -2.93
CA ARG A 81 -7.13 -2.17 -3.40
C ARG A 81 -7.98 -0.96 -3.00
N TRP A 82 -7.74 -0.40 -1.82
CA TRP A 82 -8.41 0.82 -1.36
C TRP A 82 -7.99 2.03 -2.17
N ALA A 83 -6.69 2.23 -2.38
CA ALA A 83 -6.18 3.33 -3.20
C ALA A 83 -6.75 3.32 -4.61
N ILE A 84 -6.83 2.13 -5.24
CA ILE A 84 -7.45 1.95 -6.55
C ILE A 84 -8.93 2.31 -6.50
N SER A 85 -9.69 1.71 -5.58
CA SER A 85 -11.14 1.96 -5.52
C SER A 85 -11.50 3.42 -5.23
N ILE A 86 -10.76 4.10 -4.33
CA ILE A 86 -10.98 5.51 -4.03
C ILE A 86 -10.68 6.35 -5.27
N THR A 87 -9.54 6.11 -5.92
CA THR A 87 -9.14 6.82 -7.14
C THR A 87 -10.16 6.66 -8.26
N THR A 88 -10.58 5.41 -8.55
CA THR A 88 -11.58 5.13 -9.58
C THR A 88 -12.87 5.90 -9.32
N HIS A 89 -13.39 5.86 -8.08
CA HIS A 89 -14.61 6.61 -7.76
C HIS A 89 -14.41 8.13 -7.90
N CYS A 90 -13.29 8.68 -7.42
CA CYS A 90 -12.99 10.10 -7.54
C CYS A 90 -12.94 10.56 -9.02
N LEU A 91 -12.44 9.70 -9.92
CA LEU A 91 -12.46 9.95 -11.37
C LEU A 91 -13.87 9.82 -11.96
N GLU A 92 -14.58 8.72 -11.68
CA GLU A 92 -15.93 8.46 -12.21
C GLU A 92 -16.95 9.52 -11.76
N SER A 93 -16.81 10.02 -10.54
CA SER A 93 -17.71 11.05 -9.98
C SER A 93 -17.30 12.49 -10.34
N GLY A 94 -16.16 12.68 -11.02
CA GLY A 94 -15.63 13.99 -11.38
C GLY A 94 -15.09 14.81 -10.19
N VAL A 95 -14.92 14.21 -9.02
CA VAL A 95 -14.25 14.84 -7.86
C VAL A 95 -12.81 15.19 -8.19
N LEU A 96 -12.15 14.28 -8.91
CA LEU A 96 -10.84 14.49 -9.50
C LEU A 96 -10.92 14.28 -11.01
N SER A 97 -10.11 15.02 -11.75
CA SER A 97 -9.82 14.72 -13.16
C SER A 97 -8.57 13.85 -13.27
N GLN A 98 -8.36 13.24 -14.43
CA GLN A 98 -7.10 12.55 -14.71
C GLN A 98 -5.91 13.51 -14.63
N ASP A 99 -6.07 14.76 -15.06
CA ASP A 99 -5.04 15.79 -14.95
C ASP A 99 -4.68 16.12 -13.50
N ASP A 100 -5.64 16.06 -12.59
CA ASP A 100 -5.37 16.28 -11.16
C ASP A 100 -4.44 15.20 -10.57
N LEU A 101 -4.58 13.94 -11.01
CA LEU A 101 -3.67 12.86 -10.62
C LEU A 101 -2.32 12.96 -11.34
N ASN A 102 -2.34 13.35 -12.62
CA ASN A 102 -1.14 13.47 -13.45
C ASN A 102 -0.20 14.59 -12.99
N LYS A 103 -0.71 15.66 -12.33
CA LYS A 103 0.12 16.75 -11.80
C LYS A 103 1.27 16.27 -10.90
N LYS A 104 1.06 15.21 -10.10
CA LYS A 104 2.09 14.61 -9.25
C LYS A 104 2.90 13.51 -9.94
N TYR A 105 2.27 12.78 -10.87
CA TYR A 105 2.95 11.78 -11.71
C TYR A 105 3.90 12.40 -12.76
N GLY A 106 3.99 13.72 -12.82
CA GLY A 106 4.51 14.42 -13.98
C GLY A 106 3.58 14.20 -15.19
N PRO A 107 3.74 14.98 -16.27
CA PRO A 107 3.03 14.67 -17.50
C PRO A 107 3.31 13.21 -17.91
N PRO A 108 2.38 12.48 -18.55
CA PRO A 108 2.75 11.24 -19.23
C PRO A 108 3.90 11.57 -20.16
N LEU A 109 5.10 11.01 -19.87
CA LEU A 109 6.38 11.22 -20.57
C LEU A 109 6.40 12.52 -21.38
N HIS A 110 6.71 13.65 -20.72
CA HIS A 110 6.92 14.98 -21.29
C HIS A 110 6.63 15.12 -22.80
N SER A 111 5.41 15.52 -23.17
CA SER A 111 5.24 16.23 -24.44
C SER A 111 6.01 17.54 -24.33
N THR A 112 7.06 17.68 -25.12
CA THR A 112 7.81 18.93 -25.27
C THR A 112 7.68 19.40 -26.71
N ASP A 113 7.57 20.71 -26.89
CA ASP A 113 7.69 21.36 -28.21
C ASP A 113 9.17 21.48 -28.64
N GLU A 114 10.11 20.99 -27.83
CA GLU A 114 11.53 20.95 -28.16
C GLU A 114 11.89 19.68 -28.94
N GLN A 115 12.62 19.85 -30.04
CA GLN A 115 13.17 18.75 -30.81
C GLN A 115 14.47 18.25 -30.16
N LEU A 116 14.44 17.05 -29.57
CA LEU A 116 15.59 16.45 -28.86
C LEU A 116 16.52 15.62 -29.75
N PHE A 117 16.05 15.15 -30.92
CA PHE A 117 16.82 14.27 -31.80
C PHE A 117 16.96 14.86 -33.20
N GLN A 118 18.08 14.56 -33.85
CA GLN A 118 18.40 14.94 -35.22
C GLN A 118 18.44 13.73 -36.15
N VAL A 119 18.31 13.98 -37.46
CA VAL A 119 18.44 12.93 -38.47
C VAL A 119 19.84 12.30 -38.39
N GLY A 120 19.88 10.98 -38.31
CA GLY A 120 21.11 10.20 -38.11
C GLY A 120 21.35 9.77 -36.67
N ASP A 121 20.62 10.31 -35.68
CA ASP A 121 20.78 9.91 -34.29
C ASP A 121 20.34 8.46 -34.08
N LYS A 122 21.12 7.73 -33.26
CA LYS A 122 20.73 6.40 -32.78
C LYS A 122 19.85 6.54 -31.55
N VAL A 123 18.64 5.99 -31.64
CA VAL A 123 17.63 6.03 -30.57
C VAL A 123 17.17 4.64 -30.21
N ARG A 124 16.75 4.47 -28.95
CA ARG A 124 16.12 3.26 -28.45
C ARG A 124 14.67 3.58 -28.10
N VAL A 125 13.76 2.66 -28.44
CA VAL A 125 12.36 2.77 -28.05
C VAL A 125 12.22 2.34 -26.60
N HIS A 126 11.54 3.15 -25.77
CA HIS A 126 11.21 2.78 -24.40
C HIS A 126 10.49 1.42 -24.34
N HIS A 127 10.77 0.63 -23.30
CA HIS A 127 9.91 -0.51 -22.97
C HIS A 127 8.56 -0.03 -22.44
N GLU A 128 7.50 -0.76 -22.78
CA GLU A 128 6.18 -0.57 -22.19
C GLU A 128 6.19 -1.09 -20.75
N ASN A 129 5.84 -0.25 -19.78
CA ASN A 129 5.57 -0.66 -18.40
C ASN A 129 4.19 -0.14 -17.97
N TYR A 130 3.15 -0.93 -18.21
CA TYR A 130 1.76 -0.64 -17.80
C TYR A 130 1.30 -1.37 -16.55
N ALA A 131 2.19 -2.08 -15.87
CA ALA A 131 1.86 -2.61 -14.54
C ALA A 131 1.47 -1.49 -13.54
N THR A 132 1.72 -0.22 -13.90
CA THR A 132 1.62 0.96 -13.03
C THR A 132 0.59 2.01 -13.47
N ARG A 133 -0.10 1.86 -14.63
CA ARG A 133 -1.09 2.85 -15.13
C ARG A 133 -2.49 2.22 -15.22
N TRP A 134 -3.48 2.87 -14.59
CA TRP A 134 -4.86 2.34 -14.47
C TRP A 134 -5.77 2.59 -15.68
N VAL A 135 -5.27 3.19 -16.76
CA VAL A 135 -5.91 3.22 -18.08
C VAL A 135 -4.86 2.81 -19.13
N LYS A 136 -5.21 1.84 -19.99
CA LYS A 136 -4.36 1.47 -21.15
C LYS A 136 -4.23 2.70 -22.05
N PRO A 137 -3.04 3.28 -22.25
CA PRO A 137 -2.91 4.45 -23.10
C PRO A 137 -3.20 4.08 -24.56
N HIS A 138 -3.59 5.07 -25.34
CA HIS A 138 -3.78 4.91 -26.78
C HIS A 138 -2.42 4.75 -27.46
N LEU A 139 -1.97 3.50 -27.56
CA LEU A 139 -0.71 3.15 -28.16
C LEU A 139 -0.72 3.32 -29.68
N ARG A 140 0.21 4.14 -30.17
CA ARG A 140 0.56 4.18 -31.59
C ARG A 140 1.96 3.64 -31.90
N THR A 141 2.80 3.46 -30.88
CA THR A 141 4.13 2.85 -31.00
C THR A 141 4.00 1.32 -30.92
N PRO A 142 4.38 0.56 -31.97
CA PRO A 142 4.22 -0.89 -31.99
C PRO A 142 5.12 -1.62 -30.99
N GLY A 143 4.57 -2.61 -30.29
CA GLY A 143 5.29 -3.29 -29.21
C GLY A 143 6.49 -4.15 -29.62
N TYR A 144 6.56 -4.61 -30.87
CA TYR A 144 7.74 -5.33 -31.37
C TYR A 144 9.00 -4.46 -31.44
N LEU A 145 8.87 -3.14 -31.27
CA LEU A 145 10.00 -2.21 -31.24
C LEU A 145 10.51 -1.89 -29.83
N TYR A 146 9.81 -2.30 -28.78
CA TYR A 146 10.21 -1.99 -27.40
C TYR A 146 11.62 -2.51 -27.10
N GLY A 147 12.45 -1.63 -26.55
CA GLY A 147 13.86 -1.91 -26.28
C GLY A 147 14.76 -1.95 -27.53
N LYS A 148 14.20 -1.97 -28.75
CA LYS A 148 14.97 -2.03 -29.98
C LYS A 148 15.59 -0.67 -30.31
N THR A 149 16.75 -0.72 -30.98
CA THR A 149 17.50 0.46 -31.40
C THR A 149 17.31 0.71 -32.89
N GLY A 150 17.04 1.97 -33.24
CA GLY A 150 16.91 2.43 -34.62
C GLY A 150 17.68 3.74 -34.86
N ILE A 151 17.57 4.27 -36.07
CA ILE A 151 18.18 5.53 -36.48
C ILE A 151 17.07 6.49 -36.89
N ILE A 152 17.12 7.75 -36.45
CA ILE A 152 16.21 8.79 -36.95
C ILE A 152 16.45 8.98 -38.46
N GLU A 153 15.51 8.53 -39.28
CA GLU A 153 15.53 8.74 -40.74
C GLU A 153 15.06 10.14 -41.09
N ARG A 154 14.07 10.66 -40.36
CA ARG A 154 13.43 11.94 -40.67
C ARG A 154 12.72 12.53 -39.46
N PHE A 155 12.76 13.86 -39.35
CA PHE A 155 11.81 14.61 -38.53
C PHE A 155 10.55 14.92 -39.35
N CYS A 156 9.39 14.47 -38.88
CA CYS A 156 8.11 14.59 -39.60
C CYS A 156 7.36 15.89 -39.28
N GLY A 157 7.74 16.59 -38.21
CA GLY A 157 7.08 17.81 -37.74
C GLY A 157 6.47 17.65 -36.35
N PHE A 158 5.72 18.67 -35.96
CA PHE A 158 5.01 18.73 -34.68
C PHE A 158 3.57 18.27 -34.85
N TYR A 159 3.16 17.29 -34.06
CA TYR A 159 1.81 16.72 -34.09
C TYR A 159 1.23 16.69 -32.68
N GLY A 160 -0.10 16.76 -32.58
CA GLY A 160 -0.77 16.54 -31.30
C GLY A 160 -0.50 15.12 -30.79
N ASN A 161 -0.27 14.98 -29.48
CA ASN A 161 -0.07 13.68 -28.86
C ASN A 161 -1.34 12.81 -29.02
N PRO A 162 -1.28 11.65 -29.69
CA PRO A 162 -2.44 10.79 -29.88
C PRO A 162 -2.96 10.21 -28.56
N GLU A 163 -2.10 10.11 -27.52
CA GLU A 163 -2.51 9.72 -26.18
C GLU A 163 -3.40 10.78 -25.52
N TYR A 164 -3.26 12.08 -25.85
CA TYR A 164 -4.19 13.12 -25.37
C TYR A 164 -5.42 13.26 -26.26
N LEU A 165 -5.23 13.20 -27.58
CA LEU A 165 -6.31 13.36 -28.56
C LEU A 165 -7.38 12.25 -28.43
N ALA A 166 -7.03 11.08 -27.91
CA ALA A 166 -7.95 9.98 -27.69
C ALA A 166 -8.96 10.21 -26.52
N TYR A 167 -8.71 11.16 -25.62
CA TYR A 167 -9.51 11.39 -24.41
C TYR A 167 -10.20 12.77 -24.37
N GLU A 168 -10.43 13.39 -25.52
CA GLU A 168 -11.22 14.63 -25.68
C GLU A 168 -10.76 15.84 -24.81
N SER A 169 -9.49 15.90 -24.39
CA SER A 169 -8.91 17.11 -23.78
C SER A 169 -8.51 18.10 -24.87
N THR A 170 -9.33 19.12 -25.11
CA THR A 170 -9.15 20.09 -26.20
C THR A 170 -8.48 21.40 -25.79
N ASP A 171 -8.20 21.63 -24.51
CA ASP A 171 -7.80 22.96 -24.03
C ASP A 171 -6.29 23.21 -24.03
N THR A 172 -5.47 22.20 -24.28
CA THR A 172 -4.04 22.36 -24.61
C THR A 172 -3.64 21.37 -25.69
N ILE A 173 -3.50 21.83 -26.93
CA ILE A 173 -2.89 21.02 -28.00
C ILE A 173 -1.39 20.92 -27.68
N HIS A 174 -1.01 19.97 -26.82
CA HIS A 174 0.38 19.63 -26.62
C HIS A 174 0.91 19.02 -27.91
N GLN A 175 1.59 19.84 -28.70
CA GLN A 175 2.32 19.36 -29.85
C GLN A 175 3.59 18.65 -29.37
N GLN A 176 4.09 17.74 -30.17
CA GLN A 176 5.36 17.09 -29.92
C GLN A 176 5.99 16.58 -31.22
N PRO A 177 7.33 16.47 -31.26
CA PRO A 177 8.04 15.95 -32.41
C PRO A 177 7.62 14.52 -32.75
N LEU A 178 7.29 14.30 -34.02
CA LEU A 178 7.15 12.97 -34.62
C LEU A 178 8.38 12.69 -35.47
N TYR A 179 8.99 11.51 -35.30
CA TYR A 179 10.12 11.07 -36.11
C TYR A 179 9.75 9.81 -36.90
N ARG A 180 10.33 9.66 -38.08
CA ARG A 180 10.42 8.37 -38.76
C ARG A 180 11.74 7.72 -38.37
N VAL A 181 11.65 6.56 -37.74
CA VAL A 181 12.80 5.82 -37.20
C VAL A 181 12.97 4.54 -38.01
N ARG A 182 14.18 4.32 -38.50
CA ARG A 182 14.58 3.15 -39.29
C ARG A 182 15.21 2.10 -38.40
N PHE A 183 14.73 0.87 -38.52
CA PHE A 183 15.25 -0.30 -37.82
C PHE A 183 15.68 -1.37 -38.84
N ASN A 184 16.75 -2.10 -38.54
CA ASN A 184 17.10 -3.28 -39.32
C ASN A 184 16.19 -4.45 -38.89
N GLN A 185 15.60 -5.17 -39.86
CA GLN A 185 14.64 -6.22 -39.56
C GLN A 185 15.29 -7.40 -38.79
N LYS A 186 16.58 -7.68 -39.00
CA LYS A 186 17.31 -8.73 -38.27
C LYS A 186 17.49 -8.43 -36.77
N ASP A 187 17.49 -7.15 -36.39
CA ASP A 187 17.66 -6.71 -35.01
C ASP A 187 16.30 -6.76 -34.26
N ILE A 188 15.19 -6.76 -35.00
CA ILE A 188 13.84 -6.89 -34.46
C ILE A 188 13.49 -8.38 -34.27
N TRP A 189 13.70 -9.22 -35.29
CA TRP A 189 13.24 -10.62 -35.31
C TRP A 189 14.40 -11.62 -35.32
N ASN A 190 14.47 -12.47 -34.30
CA ASN A 190 15.55 -13.46 -34.08
C ASN A 190 15.74 -14.49 -35.22
N HIS A 191 14.72 -14.69 -36.07
CA HIS A 191 14.74 -15.65 -37.18
C HIS A 191 14.41 -15.01 -38.54
N TYR A 192 14.82 -13.76 -38.75
CA TYR A 192 14.60 -13.08 -40.02
C TYR A 192 15.36 -13.75 -41.18
N GLN A 193 14.63 -14.26 -42.19
CA GLN A 193 15.22 -14.96 -43.36
C GLN A 193 15.33 -14.09 -44.62
N GLY A 194 15.00 -12.79 -44.52
CA GLY A 194 15.11 -11.83 -45.62
C GLY A 194 16.54 -11.36 -45.86
N ASN A 195 16.69 -10.30 -46.65
CA ASN A 195 17.99 -9.69 -46.87
C ASN A 195 18.49 -9.03 -45.58
N VAL A 196 19.78 -9.17 -45.26
CA VAL A 196 20.41 -8.60 -44.06
C VAL A 196 20.36 -7.07 -43.99
N ASP A 197 20.13 -6.43 -45.14
CA ASP A 197 19.97 -4.98 -45.28
C ASP A 197 18.50 -4.54 -45.29
N ASP A 198 17.54 -5.46 -45.12
CA ASP A 198 16.12 -5.11 -45.06
C ASP A 198 15.83 -4.29 -43.80
N THR A 199 15.08 -3.21 -44.00
CA THR A 199 14.72 -2.27 -42.93
C THR A 199 13.22 -2.08 -42.83
N ILE A 200 12.76 -1.63 -41.67
CA ILE A 200 11.41 -1.12 -41.46
C ILE A 200 11.52 0.31 -40.92
N ASP A 201 10.75 1.22 -41.51
CA ASP A 201 10.68 2.62 -41.09
C ASP A 201 9.33 2.83 -40.38
N VAL A 202 9.35 3.30 -39.13
CA VAL A 202 8.15 3.48 -38.29
C VAL A 202 8.10 4.89 -37.74
N GLU A 203 6.90 5.49 -37.73
CA GLU A 203 6.64 6.80 -37.14
C GLU A 203 6.50 6.66 -35.62
N ILE A 204 7.37 7.33 -34.87
CA ILE A 204 7.45 7.25 -33.41
C ILE A 204 7.53 8.66 -32.82
N TYR A 205 6.65 8.94 -31.88
CA TYR A 205 6.61 10.19 -31.12
C TYR A 205 7.81 10.29 -30.18
N GLN A 206 8.37 11.50 -30.01
CA GLN A 206 9.62 11.72 -29.27
C GLN A 206 9.64 11.11 -27.88
N HIS A 207 8.52 11.16 -27.16
CA HIS A 207 8.44 10.67 -25.78
C HIS A 207 8.60 9.15 -25.66
N TRP A 208 8.53 8.42 -26.78
CA TRP A 208 8.83 6.99 -26.87
C TRP A 208 10.30 6.69 -27.20
N LEU A 209 11.13 7.71 -27.40
CA LEU A 209 12.52 7.58 -27.80
C LEU A 209 13.47 8.09 -26.71
N MET A 210 14.56 7.36 -26.52
CA MET A 210 15.71 7.77 -25.70
C MET A 210 17.01 7.62 -26.51
N PRO A 211 18.09 8.34 -26.16
CA PRO A 211 19.41 8.11 -26.74
C PRO A 211 19.82 6.64 -26.59
N ALA A 212 20.34 6.01 -27.65
CA ALA A 212 20.71 4.59 -27.61
C ALA A 212 21.81 4.25 -26.57
N SER A 213 22.55 5.26 -26.11
CA SER A 213 23.59 5.15 -25.06
C SER A 213 23.04 5.06 -23.64
N GLN A 214 21.75 5.35 -23.41
CA GLN A 214 21.13 5.20 -22.09
C GLN A 214 20.75 3.72 -21.83
N PRO A 215 21.05 3.17 -20.64
CA PRO A 215 20.67 1.81 -20.28
C PRO A 215 19.15 1.69 -20.08
N SER A 216 18.55 0.57 -20.52
CA SER A 216 17.15 0.25 -20.25
C SER A 216 16.98 -0.07 -18.76
N SER A 217 16.07 0.61 -18.07
CA SER A 217 15.78 0.39 -16.64
C SER A 217 14.96 -0.88 -16.36
N SER A 218 15.15 -1.93 -17.16
CA SER A 218 14.47 -3.22 -17.05
C SER A 218 15.50 -4.33 -17.19
N THR A 219 16.22 -4.62 -16.10
CA THR A 219 16.88 -5.92 -15.93
C THR A 219 16.08 -6.67 -14.89
N GLU A 220 15.10 -7.45 -15.34
CA GLU A 220 14.57 -8.62 -14.65
C GLU A 220 13.75 -9.45 -15.68
N GLU A 221 14.31 -10.61 -16.01
CA GLU A 221 13.66 -11.85 -16.51
C GLU A 221 13.05 -11.87 -17.93
N ASP A 222 13.88 -12.23 -18.91
CA ASP A 222 13.50 -13.09 -20.05
C ASP A 222 14.46 -14.30 -20.05
N GLU A 223 14.34 -15.18 -19.04
CA GLU A 223 14.81 -16.57 -19.14
C GLU A 223 13.58 -17.44 -19.41
N ASP A 224 13.13 -17.45 -20.67
CA ASP A 224 12.27 -18.51 -21.16
C ASP A 224 13.12 -19.75 -21.45
N GLU A 225 12.65 -20.85 -20.87
CA GLU A 225 13.22 -22.19 -20.79
C GLU A 225 13.75 -22.75 -22.13
N ASP A 226 14.99 -23.27 -22.14
CA ASP A 226 15.38 -24.36 -23.03
C ASP A 226 16.51 -25.19 -22.41
N HIS A 227 16.11 -26.19 -21.62
CA HIS A 227 16.99 -27.28 -21.20
C HIS A 227 16.93 -28.41 -22.22
N HIS A 228 17.97 -28.60 -23.04
CA HIS A 228 18.47 -29.93 -23.41
C HIS A 228 19.94 -29.95 -23.88
N HIS A 229 20.76 -30.64 -23.08
CA HIS A 229 21.99 -31.40 -23.36
C HIS A 229 22.79 -31.17 -24.68
N HIS A 230 24.10 -30.87 -24.60
CA HIS A 230 25.20 -31.87 -24.62
C HIS A 230 26.61 -31.24 -24.50
N HIS A 231 27.54 -32.06 -24.02
CA HIS A 231 28.98 -31.86 -23.73
C HIS A 231 29.86 -31.17 -24.80
N SER A 232 30.89 -30.41 -24.39
CA SER A 232 32.29 -30.89 -24.29
C SER A 232 33.30 -29.80 -23.89
N ASP A 233 34.20 -30.17 -22.98
CA ASP A 233 35.55 -29.67 -22.66
C ASP A 233 36.18 -28.53 -23.49
N GLN A 234 36.77 -27.53 -22.82
CA GLN A 234 38.23 -27.41 -22.73
C GLN A 234 38.72 -26.25 -21.83
N GLU A 235 39.87 -26.51 -21.21
CA GLU A 235 40.61 -25.74 -20.22
C GLU A 235 41.14 -24.38 -20.74
N HIS A 236 41.21 -23.35 -19.87
CA HIS A 236 42.47 -22.86 -19.29
C HIS A 236 42.43 -21.41 -18.76
N LYS A 237 43.01 -21.28 -17.56
CA LYS A 237 43.94 -20.23 -17.05
C LYS A 237 43.38 -18.91 -16.50
N HIS A 238 43.41 -18.87 -15.17
CA HIS A 238 43.81 -17.76 -14.29
C HIS A 238 44.69 -16.70 -14.95
N HIS A 239 44.32 -15.43 -14.79
CA HIS A 239 45.28 -14.36 -14.56
C HIS A 239 44.80 -13.41 -13.46
N ASP A 240 45.70 -13.26 -12.50
CA ASP A 240 45.67 -12.47 -11.29
C ASP A 240 46.33 -11.12 -11.60
N HIS A 241 45.66 -10.00 -11.33
CA HIS A 241 46.28 -8.68 -11.43
C HIS A 241 45.94 -7.81 -10.22
N LYS A 242 46.91 -7.76 -9.31
CA LYS A 242 47.11 -6.75 -8.28
C LYS A 242 47.32 -5.38 -8.93
N HIS A 243 46.68 -4.34 -8.41
CA HIS A 243 47.12 -2.96 -8.60
C HIS A 243 47.29 -2.27 -7.25
N GLU A 244 48.50 -1.74 -7.08
CA GLU A 244 49.02 -1.02 -5.93
C GLU A 244 48.43 0.39 -5.83
N HIS A 245 48.20 0.83 -4.59
CA HIS A 245 47.83 2.19 -4.24
C HIS A 245 49.07 3.08 -4.10
N THR A 246 49.05 4.26 -4.73
CA THR A 246 49.97 5.36 -4.41
C THR A 246 49.17 6.56 -3.90
N HIS A 247 49.40 6.87 -2.62
CA HIS A 247 48.95 8.06 -1.91
C HIS A 247 49.66 9.31 -2.45
N HIS A 248 48.92 10.41 -2.59
CA HIS A 248 49.49 11.76 -2.63
C HIS A 248 48.82 12.63 -1.56
N ASP A 249 49.62 12.99 -0.56
CA ASP A 249 49.37 14.04 0.42
C ASP A 249 49.37 15.42 -0.25
N HIS A 250 48.37 16.23 0.05
CA HIS A 250 48.48 17.69 -0.09
C HIS A 250 48.07 18.37 1.22
N LYS A 251 49.09 18.93 1.89
CA LYS A 251 48.95 19.93 2.95
C LYS A 251 48.51 21.26 2.33
N HIS A 252 47.49 21.89 2.90
CA HIS A 252 47.34 23.34 2.83
C HIS A 252 46.90 23.88 4.21
N GLU A 253 47.78 24.71 4.76
CA GLU A 253 47.55 25.61 5.88
C GLU A 253 46.60 26.73 5.46
N HIS A 254 45.66 27.13 6.31
CA HIS A 254 45.16 28.51 6.38
C HIS A 254 44.72 28.88 7.80
N THR A 255 45.60 29.63 8.46
CA THR A 255 45.37 30.87 9.24
C THR A 255 44.17 30.99 10.18
N HIS A 256 44.53 31.08 11.47
CA HIS A 256 43.78 31.52 12.63
C HIS A 256 43.01 32.84 12.46
N HIS A 257 41.79 32.89 13.00
CA HIS A 257 41.21 34.09 13.58
C HIS A 257 40.91 33.87 15.07
N ASP A 258 41.65 34.62 15.89
CA ASP A 258 41.47 34.77 17.33
C ASP A 258 40.15 35.49 17.65
N HIS A 259 39.30 34.88 18.47
CA HIS A 259 38.37 35.62 19.31
C HIS A 259 38.51 35.14 20.76
N LYS A 260 39.16 36.00 21.55
CA LYS A 260 39.26 35.91 23.00
C LYS A 260 37.91 36.24 23.63
N HIS A 261 37.36 35.32 24.41
CA HIS A 261 36.45 35.65 25.49
C HIS A 261 36.92 34.95 26.77
N GLU A 262 37.43 35.77 27.69
CA GLU A 262 37.67 35.42 29.09
C GLU A 262 36.33 35.42 29.83
N HIS A 263 36.00 34.33 30.53
CA HIS A 263 35.22 34.40 31.77
C HIS A 263 35.60 33.25 32.72
N THR A 264 36.43 33.61 33.70
CA THR A 264 36.38 33.25 35.13
C THR A 264 36.05 31.82 35.56
N HIS A 265 37.09 31.19 36.12
CA HIS A 265 37.08 29.99 36.95
C HIS A 265 36.05 30.01 38.10
N HIS A 266 35.31 28.91 38.24
CA HIS A 266 34.91 28.41 39.56
C HIS A 266 35.40 26.97 39.70
N ASP A 267 36.32 26.80 40.65
CA ASP A 267 36.99 25.56 41.03
C ASP A 267 36.08 24.80 41.99
N HIS A 268 35.38 23.77 41.51
CA HIS A 268 34.76 22.75 42.34
C HIS A 268 35.31 21.38 41.92
N LYS A 269 36.35 20.92 42.64
CA LYS A 269 36.86 19.56 42.53
C LYS A 269 35.83 18.58 43.12
N HIS A 270 34.94 18.09 42.28
CA HIS A 270 34.25 16.82 42.54
C HIS A 270 35.14 15.69 42.00
N GLU A 271 35.62 14.83 42.91
CA GLU A 271 36.13 13.51 42.53
C GLU A 271 34.98 12.69 41.97
N HIS A 272 34.84 12.68 40.65
CA HIS A 272 34.10 11.65 39.95
C HIS A 272 35.12 10.64 39.43
N THR A 273 35.08 9.45 40.00
CA THR A 273 35.63 8.24 39.39
C THR A 273 34.99 8.08 38.01
N HIS A 274 35.73 8.48 36.97
CA HIS A 274 35.39 8.17 35.59
C HIS A 274 35.46 6.64 35.43
N HIS A 275 34.29 6.01 35.41
CA HIS A 275 34.15 4.76 34.70
C HIS A 275 34.28 5.10 33.21
N ASP A 276 35.42 4.75 32.62
CA ASP A 276 35.58 4.61 31.17
C ASP A 276 34.59 3.54 30.70
N HIS A 277 33.37 3.96 30.43
CA HIS A 277 32.52 3.27 29.48
C HIS A 277 32.85 3.88 28.13
N ASP A 278 33.79 3.23 27.45
CA ASP A 278 34.01 3.34 26.01
C ASP A 278 32.73 2.86 25.30
N HIS A 279 31.70 3.69 25.33
CA HIS A 279 30.58 3.57 24.42
C HIS A 279 31.04 4.18 23.13
N ASP A 280 31.43 3.30 22.22
CA ASP A 280 31.60 3.53 20.79
C ASP A 280 30.31 4.15 20.24
N HIS A 281 30.14 5.47 20.42
CA HIS A 281 29.08 6.22 19.80
C HIS A 281 29.52 6.44 18.35
N VAL A 282 29.21 5.45 17.51
CA VAL A 282 29.26 5.61 16.07
C VAL A 282 28.22 6.69 15.73
N HIS A 283 28.66 7.95 15.71
CA HIS A 283 27.93 9.02 15.07
C HIS A 283 28.06 8.79 13.57
N GLU A 284 27.23 7.89 13.03
CA GLU A 284 27.03 7.83 11.58
C GLU A 284 26.70 9.26 11.11
N ALA A 285 27.44 9.75 10.11
CA ALA A 285 27.24 11.09 9.60
C ALA A 285 25.77 11.25 9.19
N ARG A 286 25.16 12.41 9.46
CA ARG A 286 23.74 12.66 9.15
C ARG A 286 23.37 12.33 7.70
N ALA A 287 24.29 12.58 6.77
CA ALA A 287 24.14 12.19 5.37
C ALA A 287 24.02 10.67 5.16
N VAL A 288 24.71 9.84 5.96
CA VAL A 288 24.61 8.38 5.92
C VAL A 288 23.29 7.91 6.54
N ILE A 289 22.81 8.54 7.61
CA ILE A 289 21.49 8.24 8.19
C ILE A 289 20.36 8.62 7.23
N GLU A 290 20.44 9.79 6.61
CA GLU A 290 19.48 10.27 5.61
C GLU A 290 19.53 9.42 4.33
N GLN A 291 20.73 9.06 3.84
CA GLN A 291 20.87 8.15 2.71
C GLN A 291 20.40 6.74 3.04
N THR A 292 20.57 6.26 4.28
CA THR A 292 20.05 4.95 4.72
C THR A 292 18.54 4.97 4.88
N ALA A 293 17.94 6.11 5.26
CA ALA A 293 16.50 6.32 5.22
C ALA A 293 15.97 6.30 3.77
N VAL A 294 16.63 7.01 2.85
CA VAL A 294 16.33 6.98 1.40
C VAL A 294 16.57 5.59 0.79
N ASN A 295 17.55 4.83 1.25
CA ASN A 295 17.79 3.46 0.77
C ASN A 295 16.82 2.43 1.38
N ARG A 296 16.20 2.75 2.54
CA ARG A 296 15.09 1.97 3.13
C ARG A 296 13.75 2.29 2.48
N GLU A 297 13.63 3.46 1.83
CA GLU A 297 12.62 3.71 0.81
C GLU A 297 12.98 2.86 -0.42
N GLY A 298 12.66 1.57 -0.37
CA GLY A 298 12.76 0.70 -1.55
C GLY A 298 12.01 1.30 -2.75
N THR A 299 12.21 0.77 -3.96
CA THR A 299 11.49 1.21 -5.15
C THR A 299 9.99 1.30 -4.82
N PRO A 300 9.37 2.50 -4.89
CA PRO A 300 8.01 2.64 -4.39
C PRO A 300 7.09 1.74 -5.19
N LEU A 301 6.32 0.92 -4.49
CA LEU A 301 5.39 0.01 -5.13
C LEU A 301 4.47 0.84 -6.04
N PRO A 302 4.13 0.38 -7.26
CA PRO A 302 3.33 1.14 -8.22
C PRO A 302 2.07 1.80 -7.63
N VAL A 303 1.44 1.16 -6.64
CA VAL A 303 0.23 1.66 -5.99
C VAL A 303 0.51 2.64 -4.84
N GLN A 304 1.70 2.61 -4.22
CA GLN A 304 2.12 3.64 -3.27
C GLN A 304 2.16 5.01 -3.95
N HIS A 305 2.72 5.11 -5.16
CA HIS A 305 2.71 6.36 -5.93
C HIS A 305 1.29 6.82 -6.30
N LEU A 306 0.37 5.87 -6.54
CA LEU A 306 -1.04 6.20 -6.80
C LEU A 306 -1.68 6.79 -5.55
N ALA A 307 -1.44 6.17 -4.40
CA ALA A 307 -1.91 6.65 -3.12
C ALA A 307 -1.41 8.07 -2.82
N GLU A 308 -0.13 8.32 -3.03
CA GLU A 308 0.48 9.63 -2.83
C GLU A 308 -0.07 10.70 -3.79
N SER A 309 -0.40 10.32 -5.02
CA SER A 309 -0.99 11.21 -6.04
C SER A 309 -2.46 11.51 -5.76
N LEU A 310 -3.22 10.50 -5.36
CA LEU A 310 -4.58 10.68 -4.86
C LEU A 310 -4.60 11.67 -3.68
N VAL A 311 -3.73 11.47 -2.69
CA VAL A 311 -3.64 12.36 -1.52
C VAL A 311 -3.35 13.80 -1.93
N SER A 312 -2.34 14.01 -2.79
CA SER A 312 -1.96 15.35 -3.26
C SER A 312 -3.10 15.99 -4.06
N ALA A 313 -3.69 15.27 -5.00
CA ALA A 313 -4.77 15.79 -5.85
C ALA A 313 -5.98 16.21 -5.00
N LEU A 314 -6.34 15.44 -3.97
CA LEU A 314 -7.41 15.79 -3.04
C LEU A 314 -7.08 17.05 -2.23
N ILE A 315 -5.82 17.26 -1.85
CA ILE A 315 -5.36 18.46 -1.15
C ILE A 315 -5.34 19.67 -2.08
N ASP A 316 -4.76 19.54 -3.27
CA ASP A 316 -4.67 20.60 -4.28
C ASP A 316 -6.06 21.09 -4.72
N LYS A 317 -7.02 20.17 -4.77
CA LYS A 317 -8.44 20.46 -5.06
C LYS A 317 -9.23 20.95 -3.85
N ASN A 318 -8.60 21.11 -2.69
CA ASN A 318 -9.21 21.51 -1.43
C ASN A 318 -10.38 20.60 -0.99
N ILE A 319 -10.40 19.34 -1.43
CA ILE A 319 -11.40 18.35 -1.00
C ILE A 319 -11.12 17.93 0.45
N ILE A 320 -9.84 17.74 0.76
CA ILE A 320 -9.30 17.60 2.11
C ILE A 320 -8.16 18.60 2.29
N ASN A 321 -7.70 18.85 3.51
CA ASN A 321 -6.45 19.57 3.76
C ASN A 321 -5.45 18.75 4.59
N SER A 322 -4.18 19.16 4.59
CA SER A 322 -3.09 18.45 5.27
C SER A 322 -3.29 18.35 6.79
N GLU A 323 -3.94 19.33 7.41
CA GLU A 323 -4.21 19.31 8.85
C GLU A 323 -5.32 18.29 9.19
N GLU A 324 -6.40 18.24 8.40
CA GLU A 324 -7.45 17.22 8.51
C GLU A 324 -6.86 15.82 8.36
N LEU A 325 -5.99 15.62 7.36
CA LEU A 325 -5.32 14.34 7.10
C LEU A 325 -4.42 13.94 8.26
N ARG A 326 -3.53 14.83 8.71
CA ARG A 326 -2.64 14.59 9.85
C ARG A 326 -3.43 14.25 11.12
N LYS A 327 -4.42 15.07 11.48
CA LYS A 327 -5.27 14.83 12.66
C LYS A 327 -5.99 13.49 12.57
N LYS A 328 -6.43 13.09 11.37
CA LYS A 328 -7.11 11.81 11.18
C LYS A 328 -6.15 10.63 11.35
N ILE A 329 -4.93 10.69 10.80
CA ILE A 329 -3.88 9.70 11.01
C ILE A 329 -3.56 9.57 12.50
N GLU A 330 -3.28 10.70 13.16
CA GLU A 330 -3.00 10.75 14.60
C GLU A 330 -4.15 10.15 15.41
N THR A 331 -5.40 10.49 15.09
CA THR A 331 -6.58 9.93 15.79
C THR A 331 -6.66 8.41 15.63
N ARG A 332 -6.31 7.85 14.47
CA ARG A 332 -6.31 6.40 14.23
C ARG A 332 -5.20 5.69 14.97
N GLN A 333 -4.01 6.29 15.04
CA GLN A 333 -2.90 5.79 15.84
C GLN A 333 -3.25 5.85 17.34
N MET A 334 -3.80 6.98 17.81
CA MET A 334 -4.17 7.20 19.21
C MET A 334 -5.31 6.29 19.68
N ALA A 335 -6.25 5.91 18.80
CA ALA A 335 -7.36 5.04 19.19
C ALA A 335 -6.91 3.69 19.77
N GLY A 336 -5.77 3.15 19.31
CA GLY A 336 -5.15 1.96 19.89
C GLY A 336 -4.42 2.23 21.22
N ILE A 337 -3.87 3.44 21.38
CA ILE A 337 -3.04 3.86 22.52
C ILE A 337 -3.88 4.29 23.73
N GLU A 338 -4.98 5.00 23.50
CA GLU A 338 -5.90 5.47 24.55
C GLU A 338 -6.72 4.34 25.19
N GLN A 339 -6.60 3.10 24.67
CA GLN A 339 -7.31 1.92 25.16
C GLN A 339 -8.83 2.17 25.32
N ARG A 340 -9.44 2.92 24.40
CA ARG A 340 -10.87 3.32 24.47
C ARG A 340 -11.78 2.11 24.64
N GLY A 341 -11.57 1.07 23.82
CA GLY A 341 -12.30 -0.19 23.95
C GLY A 341 -12.14 -0.85 25.32
N ALA A 342 -10.90 -0.92 25.83
CA ALA A 342 -10.64 -1.55 27.13
C ALA A 342 -11.31 -0.77 28.27
N ASN A 343 -11.28 0.56 28.22
CA ASN A 343 -11.98 1.41 29.19
C ASN A 343 -13.50 1.16 29.20
N ILE A 344 -14.12 0.95 28.03
CA ILE A 344 -15.53 0.58 27.93
C ILE A 344 -15.79 -0.79 28.57
N VAL A 345 -14.97 -1.80 28.27
CA VAL A 345 -15.10 -3.16 28.82
C VAL A 345 -14.94 -3.16 30.34
N VAL A 346 -13.89 -2.50 30.85
CA VAL A 346 -13.63 -2.44 32.30
C VAL A 346 -14.74 -1.69 33.02
N GLU A 347 -15.29 -0.61 32.43
CA GLU A 347 -16.47 0.05 33.00
C GLU A 347 -17.67 -0.89 33.03
N ALA A 348 -17.95 -1.63 31.95
CA ALA A 348 -19.03 -2.60 31.92
C ALA A 348 -18.87 -3.74 32.93
N TRP A 349 -17.64 -4.11 33.28
CA TRP A 349 -17.37 -5.10 34.32
C TRP A 349 -17.55 -4.58 35.74
N LEU A 350 -17.31 -3.29 35.96
CA LEU A 350 -17.38 -2.66 37.29
C LEU A 350 -18.74 -2.02 37.58
N ASN A 351 -19.52 -1.72 36.54
CA ASN A 351 -20.77 -0.98 36.63
C ASN A 351 -21.90 -1.71 35.84
N PRO A 352 -22.74 -2.50 36.54
CA PRO A 352 -23.83 -3.25 35.91
C PRO A 352 -24.86 -2.37 35.19
N GLU A 353 -25.18 -1.19 35.72
CA GLU A 353 -26.10 -0.24 35.09
C GLU A 353 -25.53 0.30 33.77
N PHE A 354 -24.24 0.65 33.77
CA PHE A 354 -23.54 1.04 32.54
C PHE A 354 -23.56 -0.09 31.50
N LYS A 355 -23.29 -1.32 31.91
CA LYS A 355 -23.32 -2.49 31.03
C LYS A 355 -24.69 -2.72 30.41
N GLU A 356 -25.76 -2.62 31.19
CA GLU A 356 -27.13 -2.76 30.67
C GLU A 356 -27.44 -1.69 29.61
N ARG A 357 -27.10 -0.42 29.88
CA ARG A 357 -27.24 0.65 28.88
C ARG A 357 -26.40 0.39 27.64
N LEU A 358 -25.16 -0.05 27.81
CA LEU A 358 -24.22 -0.33 26.74
C LEU A 358 -24.72 -1.44 25.80
N LEU A 359 -25.30 -2.51 26.35
CA LEU A 359 -25.87 -3.61 25.56
C LEU A 359 -27.15 -3.20 24.81
N ASN A 360 -27.97 -2.32 25.39
CA ASN A 360 -29.21 -1.86 24.80
C ASN A 360 -29.02 -0.71 23.78
N ALA A 361 -28.05 0.16 24.02
CA ALA A 361 -27.84 1.40 23.27
C ALA A 361 -26.34 1.72 23.14
N GLY A 362 -25.61 0.86 22.40
CA GLY A 362 -24.15 0.92 22.28
C GLY A 362 -23.63 2.27 21.80
N THR A 363 -24.15 2.79 20.68
CA THR A 363 -23.73 4.09 20.11
C THR A 363 -23.83 5.23 21.11
N SER A 364 -25.03 5.49 21.66
CA SER A 364 -25.26 6.64 22.54
C SER A 364 -24.50 6.50 23.87
N THR A 365 -24.43 5.29 24.42
CA THR A 365 -23.71 5.03 25.67
C THR A 365 -22.21 5.28 25.52
N ILE A 366 -21.62 4.89 24.39
CA ILE A 366 -20.19 5.09 24.11
C ILE A 366 -19.87 6.58 23.84
N ILE A 367 -20.75 7.29 23.12
CA ILE A 367 -20.63 8.74 22.89
C ILE A 367 -20.61 9.48 24.24
N GLU A 368 -21.55 9.19 25.13
CA GLU A 368 -21.64 9.79 26.47
C GLU A 368 -20.37 9.49 27.29
N PHE A 369 -19.99 8.22 27.37
CA PHE A 369 -18.89 7.76 28.23
C PHE A 369 -17.52 8.32 27.80
N LEU A 370 -17.23 8.26 26.50
CA LEU A 370 -15.97 8.75 25.95
C LEU A 370 -15.99 10.25 25.63
N LYS A 371 -17.12 10.94 25.87
CA LYS A 371 -17.32 12.36 25.56
C LYS A 371 -16.98 12.69 24.10
N LEU A 372 -17.47 11.86 23.19
CA LEU A 372 -17.29 12.03 21.75
C LEU A 372 -18.41 12.89 21.17
N ASP A 373 -18.14 13.67 20.13
CA ASP A 373 -19.22 14.39 19.42
C ASP A 373 -20.09 13.43 18.60
N LYS A 374 -19.46 12.45 17.97
CA LYS A 374 -20.10 11.39 17.17
C LYS A 374 -19.20 10.17 17.04
N VAL A 375 -19.78 9.08 16.54
CA VAL A 375 -19.03 7.89 16.11
C VAL A 375 -19.08 7.73 14.59
N ASP A 376 -18.06 7.06 14.03
CA ASP A 376 -17.95 6.83 12.58
C ASP A 376 -19.06 5.89 12.04
N ASN A 377 -19.55 4.95 12.87
CA ASN A 377 -20.55 3.95 12.52
C ASN A 377 -21.40 3.59 13.75
N ASP A 378 -22.59 3.05 13.53
CA ASP A 378 -23.42 2.54 14.62
C ASP A 378 -22.76 1.35 15.34
N LEU A 379 -22.73 1.42 16.67
CA LEU A 379 -22.03 0.47 17.53
C LEU A 379 -23.02 -0.46 18.22
N VAL A 380 -22.79 -1.76 18.05
CA VAL A 380 -23.50 -2.83 18.76
C VAL A 380 -22.52 -3.55 19.68
N VAL A 381 -22.88 -3.67 20.95
CA VAL A 381 -22.04 -4.35 21.94
C VAL A 381 -22.64 -5.71 22.27
N VAL A 382 -21.82 -6.75 22.25
CA VAL A 382 -22.24 -8.13 22.48
C VAL A 382 -21.43 -8.73 23.62
N GLU A 383 -22.08 -9.48 24.51
CA GLU A 383 -21.44 -10.02 25.71
C GLU A 383 -21.10 -11.51 25.56
N ASN A 384 -19.87 -11.88 25.92
CA ASN A 384 -19.52 -13.27 26.19
C ASN A 384 -20.01 -13.68 27.57
N THR A 385 -20.73 -14.81 27.63
CA THR A 385 -21.29 -15.40 28.86
C THR A 385 -20.80 -16.84 29.01
N ASP A 386 -21.17 -17.53 30.08
CA ASP A 386 -20.83 -18.95 30.28
C ASP A 386 -21.43 -19.88 29.21
N LYS A 387 -22.39 -19.39 28.41
CA LYS A 387 -23.08 -20.18 27.38
C LYS A 387 -22.81 -19.70 25.96
N ILE A 388 -22.35 -18.46 25.78
CA ILE A 388 -22.23 -17.82 24.46
C ILE A 388 -20.88 -17.13 24.36
N HIS A 389 -20.14 -17.46 23.31
CA HIS A 389 -18.94 -16.76 22.87
C HIS A 389 -19.22 -16.04 21.55
N ASN A 390 -18.93 -14.76 21.48
CA ASN A 390 -19.10 -13.95 20.28
C ASN A 390 -17.77 -13.83 19.53
N LEU A 391 -17.84 -13.86 18.20
CA LEU A 391 -16.70 -13.63 17.31
C LEU A 391 -17.11 -12.63 16.23
N ILE A 392 -16.28 -11.62 15.97
CA ILE A 392 -16.57 -10.60 14.95
C ILE A 392 -15.74 -10.87 13.69
N VAL A 393 -16.38 -10.71 12.53
CA VAL A 393 -15.72 -10.75 11.21
C VAL A 393 -16.35 -9.71 10.28
N CYS A 394 -15.64 -9.37 9.21
CA CYS A 394 -16.23 -8.75 8.03
C CYS A 394 -15.83 -9.60 6.82
N THR A 395 -16.72 -10.48 6.37
CA THR A 395 -16.39 -11.44 5.30
C THR A 395 -16.13 -10.73 3.97
N LEU A 396 -16.70 -9.54 3.78
CA LEU A 396 -16.76 -8.82 2.52
C LEU A 396 -15.63 -7.80 2.34
N CYS A 397 -15.10 -7.24 3.43
CA CYS A 397 -13.96 -6.32 3.38
C CYS A 397 -13.15 -6.32 4.69
N SER A 398 -13.33 -5.32 5.56
CA SER A 398 -12.66 -5.21 6.85
C SER A 398 -13.39 -4.29 7.84
N CYS A 399 -14.72 -4.20 7.77
CA CYS A 399 -15.52 -3.40 8.70
C CYS A 399 -15.07 -3.65 10.15
N TYR A 400 -14.74 -2.58 10.88
CA TYR A 400 -14.06 -2.65 12.18
C TYR A 400 -14.34 -1.37 12.99
N PRO A 401 -14.50 -1.43 14.33
CA PRO A 401 -14.76 -0.26 15.18
C PRO A 401 -13.49 0.59 15.39
N ARG A 402 -13.00 1.21 14.32
CA ARG A 402 -11.68 1.87 14.27
C ARG A 402 -11.47 3.00 15.27
N GLN A 403 -12.54 3.71 15.63
CA GLN A 403 -12.49 4.79 16.62
C GLN A 403 -12.27 4.28 18.05
N LEU A 404 -12.55 2.99 18.31
CA LEU A 404 -12.38 2.35 19.62
C LEU A 404 -11.13 1.47 19.68
N LEU A 405 -10.80 0.79 18.58
CA LEU A 405 -9.80 -0.28 18.55
C LEU A 405 -8.62 -0.02 17.58
N GLY A 406 -8.58 1.15 16.93
CA GLY A 406 -7.55 1.49 15.94
C GLY A 406 -7.70 0.77 14.61
N ILE A 407 -6.61 0.68 13.84
CA ILE A 407 -6.60 0.01 12.54
C ILE A 407 -6.70 -1.52 12.77
N PRO A 408 -7.57 -2.25 12.04
CA PRO A 408 -7.69 -3.70 12.19
C PRO A 408 -6.36 -4.41 11.87
N PRO A 409 -5.98 -5.46 12.61
CA PRO A 409 -4.73 -6.18 12.36
C PRO A 409 -4.73 -6.91 11.01
N GLY A 410 -3.53 -7.28 10.53
CA GLY A 410 -3.34 -8.03 9.27
C GLY A 410 -4.20 -9.28 9.19
N TRP A 411 -4.18 -10.12 10.23
CA TRP A 411 -4.97 -11.35 10.28
C TRP A 411 -6.47 -11.11 10.11
N TYR A 412 -7.02 -10.01 10.64
CA TYR A 412 -8.46 -9.71 10.55
C TYR A 412 -8.87 -9.39 9.10
N LYS A 413 -7.98 -8.72 8.36
CA LYS A 413 -8.16 -8.36 6.95
C LYS A 413 -7.91 -9.53 6.00
N SER A 414 -7.18 -10.55 6.47
CA SER A 414 -6.77 -11.69 5.65
C SER A 414 -7.95 -12.48 5.08
N ARG A 415 -7.79 -13.00 3.86
CA ARG A 415 -8.78 -13.88 3.24
C ARG A 415 -9.00 -15.14 4.05
N SER A 416 -7.93 -15.71 4.61
CA SER A 416 -7.99 -16.92 5.45
C SER A 416 -8.92 -16.73 6.65
N PHE A 417 -8.73 -15.67 7.44
CA PHE A 417 -9.62 -15.38 8.58
C PHE A 417 -11.06 -15.13 8.13
N ARG A 418 -11.24 -14.28 7.10
CA ARG A 418 -12.57 -13.87 6.64
C ARG A 418 -13.43 -15.02 6.11
N ILE A 419 -12.83 -16.04 5.51
CA ILE A 419 -13.58 -17.22 5.03
C ILE A 419 -13.78 -18.25 6.16
N ARG A 420 -12.79 -18.42 7.04
CA ARG A 420 -12.82 -19.46 8.08
C ARG A 420 -13.60 -19.08 9.32
N ALA A 421 -13.61 -17.81 9.73
CA ALA A 421 -14.34 -17.37 10.92
C ALA A 421 -15.84 -17.74 10.89
N PRO A 422 -16.61 -17.52 9.81
CA PRO A 422 -18.01 -17.96 9.75
C PRO A 422 -18.18 -19.47 9.53
N ARG A 423 -17.22 -20.14 8.87
CA ARG A 423 -17.35 -21.55 8.46
C ARG A 423 -16.88 -22.56 9.52
N ASN A 424 -15.75 -22.26 10.18
CA ASN A 424 -15.14 -23.10 11.20
C ASN A 424 -14.56 -22.26 12.35
N PRO A 425 -15.41 -21.54 13.10
CA PRO A 425 -14.97 -20.60 14.14
C PRO A 425 -14.14 -21.27 15.24
N ARG A 426 -14.48 -22.51 15.65
CA ARG A 426 -13.74 -23.21 16.70
C ARG A 426 -12.28 -23.47 16.34
N SER A 427 -12.01 -23.81 15.08
CA SER A 427 -10.64 -24.00 14.61
C SER A 427 -9.86 -22.70 14.61
N VAL A 428 -10.48 -21.61 14.14
CA VAL A 428 -9.89 -20.27 14.17
C VAL A 428 -9.56 -19.88 15.61
N LEU A 429 -10.52 -19.99 16.54
CA LEU A 429 -10.32 -19.66 17.96
C LEU A 429 -9.17 -20.47 18.58
N LYS A 430 -9.07 -21.77 18.25
CA LYS A 430 -7.99 -22.63 18.74
C LYS A 430 -6.61 -22.14 18.29
N GLU A 431 -6.47 -21.59 17.09
CA GLU A 431 -5.20 -21.01 16.60
C GLU A 431 -4.79 -19.76 17.38
N PHE A 432 -5.77 -19.00 17.89
CA PHE A 432 -5.56 -17.88 18.83
C PHE A 432 -5.34 -18.33 20.29
N GLY A 433 -5.37 -19.64 20.56
CA GLY A 433 -5.22 -20.19 21.92
C GLY A 433 -6.53 -20.29 22.71
N THR A 434 -7.66 -19.92 22.10
CA THR A 434 -8.98 -19.96 22.73
C THR A 434 -9.64 -21.31 22.50
N ILE A 435 -9.62 -22.16 23.53
CA ILE A 435 -10.23 -23.49 23.50
C ILE A 435 -11.56 -23.44 24.25
N LEU A 436 -12.65 -23.44 23.49
CA LEU A 436 -13.99 -23.36 24.05
C LEU A 436 -14.58 -24.76 24.33
N PRO A 437 -15.38 -24.95 25.41
CA PRO A 437 -16.16 -26.16 25.62
C PRO A 437 -17.00 -26.53 24.39
N LYS A 438 -17.20 -27.83 24.19
CA LYS A 438 -17.90 -28.38 23.00
C LYS A 438 -19.34 -27.88 22.89
N ASP A 439 -19.99 -27.67 24.02
CA ASP A 439 -21.37 -27.24 24.18
C ASP A 439 -21.55 -25.71 24.24
N MET A 440 -20.49 -24.93 24.42
CA MET A 440 -20.58 -23.46 24.40
C MET A 440 -21.02 -22.99 23.01
N LYS A 441 -22.12 -22.21 22.93
CA LYS A 441 -22.57 -21.62 21.66
C LYS A 441 -21.53 -20.61 21.18
N ILE A 442 -21.21 -20.62 19.88
CA ILE A 442 -20.47 -19.54 19.23
C ILE A 442 -21.43 -18.75 18.37
N GLN A 443 -21.40 -17.43 18.48
CA GLN A 443 -22.17 -16.53 17.65
C GLN A 443 -21.21 -15.64 16.86
N VAL A 444 -21.14 -15.86 15.55
CA VAL A 444 -20.33 -15.07 14.64
C VAL A 444 -21.15 -13.89 14.14
N HIS A 445 -20.63 -12.67 14.31
CA HIS A 445 -21.22 -11.43 13.84
C HIS A 445 -20.47 -10.96 12.60
N ASP A 446 -21.10 -11.14 11.44
CA ASP A 446 -20.55 -10.68 10.16
C ASP A 446 -21.02 -9.26 9.86
N SER A 447 -20.09 -8.31 9.91
CA SER A 447 -20.34 -6.88 9.74
C SER A 447 -20.46 -6.49 8.26
N THR A 448 -21.57 -6.90 7.64
CA THR A 448 -21.84 -6.73 6.21
C THR A 448 -22.48 -5.39 5.83
N ALA A 449 -22.96 -4.63 6.82
CA ALA A 449 -23.66 -3.36 6.66
C ALA A 449 -23.04 -2.26 7.57
N ASP A 450 -23.84 -1.35 8.09
CA ASP A 450 -23.39 -0.15 8.83
C ASP A 450 -23.04 -0.40 10.30
N LEU A 451 -23.44 -1.54 10.86
CA LEU A 451 -23.16 -1.90 12.25
C LEU A 451 -21.68 -2.29 12.44
N ARG A 452 -21.10 -1.85 13.55
CA ARG A 452 -19.78 -2.26 14.04
C ARG A 452 -19.93 -2.87 15.42
N TYR A 453 -19.33 -4.03 15.60
CA TYR A 453 -19.48 -4.81 16.83
C TYR A 453 -18.30 -4.59 17.77
N LEU A 454 -18.56 -4.67 19.07
CA LEU A 454 -17.56 -4.76 20.14
C LEU A 454 -17.94 -5.90 21.07
N VAL A 455 -17.01 -6.80 21.37
CA VAL A 455 -17.24 -7.87 22.36
C VAL A 455 -16.89 -7.36 23.76
N ILE A 456 -17.78 -7.58 24.73
CA ILE A 456 -17.44 -7.57 26.16
C ILE A 456 -16.98 -8.99 26.50
N PRO A 457 -15.67 -9.23 26.68
CA PRO A 457 -15.17 -10.54 27.10
C PRO A 457 -15.62 -10.87 28.52
N ARG A 458 -15.56 -12.15 28.89
CA ARG A 458 -15.84 -12.58 30.26
C ARG A 458 -14.77 -12.03 31.21
N ARG A 459 -15.19 -11.50 32.36
CA ARG A 459 -14.28 -11.12 33.43
C ARG A 459 -13.74 -12.38 34.11
N PRO A 460 -12.41 -12.60 34.19
CA PRO A 460 -11.87 -13.76 34.89
C PRO A 460 -12.19 -13.68 36.40
N ALA A 461 -12.65 -14.78 36.99
CA ALA A 461 -13.12 -14.82 38.38
C ALA A 461 -12.06 -14.37 39.40
N ILE A 462 -10.78 -14.64 39.12
CA ILE A 462 -9.64 -14.25 39.98
C ILE A 462 -9.47 -12.73 40.10
N THR A 463 -10.08 -11.95 39.19
CA THR A 463 -9.91 -10.50 39.12
C THR A 463 -10.94 -9.73 39.97
N GLN A 464 -11.73 -10.40 40.81
CA GLN A 464 -12.84 -9.77 41.55
C GLN A 464 -12.41 -8.51 42.34
N ASN A 465 -11.21 -8.54 42.93
CA ASN A 465 -10.66 -7.46 43.76
C ASN A 465 -9.59 -6.61 43.04
N TRP A 466 -9.45 -6.76 41.72
CA TRP A 466 -8.46 -6.00 40.95
C TRP A 466 -8.87 -4.54 40.81
N SER A 467 -7.87 -3.66 40.81
CA SER A 467 -8.07 -2.25 40.49
C SER A 467 -8.44 -2.07 39.01
N ARG A 468 -8.95 -0.90 38.66
CA ARG A 468 -9.26 -0.55 37.25
C ARG A 468 -8.01 -0.69 36.38
N GLU A 469 -6.87 -0.22 36.87
CA GLU A 469 -5.59 -0.25 36.16
C GLU A 469 -5.16 -1.69 35.89
N GLN A 470 -5.31 -2.59 36.86
CA GLN A 470 -5.01 -4.02 36.69
C GLN A 470 -5.94 -4.67 35.67
N LEU A 471 -7.25 -4.33 35.70
CA LEU A 471 -8.22 -4.84 34.73
C LEU A 471 -7.96 -4.34 33.31
N LEU A 472 -7.48 -3.09 33.14
CA LEU A 472 -7.13 -2.57 31.82
C LEU A 472 -5.98 -3.34 31.17
N GLN A 473 -5.01 -3.83 31.96
CA GLN A 473 -3.86 -4.58 31.42
C GLN A 473 -4.25 -5.92 30.77
N ILE A 474 -5.38 -6.51 31.16
CA ILE A 474 -5.80 -7.83 30.67
C ILE A 474 -6.80 -7.77 29.52
N VAL A 475 -7.42 -6.60 29.29
CA VAL A 475 -8.35 -6.42 28.17
C VAL A 475 -7.56 -6.09 26.91
N THR A 476 -7.54 -7.02 25.96
CA THR A 476 -6.81 -6.86 24.70
C THR A 476 -7.74 -6.57 23.54
N ARG A 477 -7.21 -5.98 22.47
CA ARG A 477 -7.90 -5.85 21.17
C ARG A 477 -8.53 -7.18 20.74
N ASP A 478 -7.76 -8.25 20.83
CA ASP A 478 -8.14 -9.58 20.36
C ASP A 478 -9.30 -10.17 21.18
N SER A 479 -9.36 -9.86 22.49
CA SER A 479 -10.51 -10.20 23.34
C SER A 479 -11.78 -9.42 22.99
N MET A 480 -11.63 -8.18 22.52
CA MET A 480 -12.74 -7.32 22.10
C MET A 480 -13.25 -7.62 20.68
N ILE A 481 -12.51 -8.42 19.90
CA ILE A 481 -12.97 -9.04 18.65
C ILE A 481 -13.54 -10.45 18.89
N GLY A 482 -13.20 -11.05 20.03
CA GLY A 482 -13.66 -12.37 20.42
C GLY A 482 -12.82 -13.51 19.85
N VAL A 483 -11.60 -13.25 19.36
CA VAL A 483 -10.67 -14.32 18.96
C VAL A 483 -9.89 -14.89 20.14
N CYS A 484 -9.70 -14.09 21.19
CA CYS A 484 -9.04 -14.47 22.44
C CYS A 484 -10.02 -14.43 23.61
N ASP A 485 -9.98 -15.44 24.49
CA ASP A 485 -10.46 -15.28 25.86
C ASP A 485 -9.39 -14.58 26.71
N ILE A 486 -9.81 -13.94 27.80
CA ILE A 486 -8.87 -13.29 28.73
C ILE A 486 -8.30 -14.34 29.68
N THR A 487 -7.00 -14.54 29.59
CA THR A 487 -6.21 -15.42 30.47
C THR A 487 -5.31 -14.58 31.36
N VAL A 488 -5.30 -14.89 32.66
CA VAL A 488 -4.55 -14.16 33.71
C VAL A 488 -3.62 -15.10 34.45
#